data_AF-A0A0S8B0I7-F1
#
_entry.id   AF-A0A0S8B0I7-F1
#
_cell.length_a   1.000
_cell.length_b   1.000
_cell.length_c   1.000
_cell.angle_alpha   90.00
_cell.angle_beta   90.00
_cell.angle_gamma   90.00
#
_symmetry.space_group_name_H-M   'P 1'
#
loop_
_entity.id
_entity.type
_entity.pdbx_description
1 polymer ?
#
loop_
_entity_poly.entity_id
_entity_poly.type
_entity_poly.pdbx_seq_one_letter_code
_entity_poly.pdbx_strand_id
1 'polypeptide(L)'
;MNDWRLKGQYFKNCNCIAHCPCDTVGVPAPQPFCEGLNGMHIDQGHFGDERLDGLDFAFTYHFPGALHEGNGTAQPFITDRASPAQRDAILAILSGKHGGPMFEIFASLISTGLEPQFVPIEWSFDKARRHARLVVRGHGEAIAVPLVVPATGAEQRVIVQMPEGFEYHE
;
A
#
# COMPACT_ATOMS: atom_id res chain seq x y z
N MET A 1 -13.17 6.13 19.60
CA MET A 1 -12.59 5.86 18.26
C MET A 1 -13.27 6.78 17.28
N ASN A 2 -12.50 7.53 16.49
CA ASN A 2 -13.08 8.41 15.46
C ASN A 2 -13.54 7.55 14.28
N ASP A 3 -14.73 7.86 13.76
CA ASP A 3 -15.22 7.26 12.52
C ASP A 3 -14.33 7.70 11.35
N TRP A 4 -13.97 6.75 10.49
CA TRP A 4 -13.19 7.02 9.28
C TRP A 4 -13.49 5.99 8.20
N ARG A 5 -13.30 6.40 6.95
CA ARG A 5 -13.41 5.51 5.80
C ARG A 5 -12.49 5.98 4.69
N LEU A 6 -11.83 5.05 4.01
CA LEU A 6 -11.12 5.30 2.77
C LEU A 6 -11.67 4.39 1.68
N LYS A 7 -12.01 4.97 0.53
CA LYS A 7 -12.36 4.27 -0.70
C LYS A 7 -11.53 4.88 -1.81
N GLY A 8 -10.91 4.03 -2.62
CA GLY A 8 -10.01 4.51 -3.65
C GLY A 8 -9.27 3.42 -4.38
N GLN A 9 -8.21 3.82 -5.05
CA GLN A 9 -7.34 2.95 -5.82
C GLN A 9 -6.14 2.61 -4.96
N TYR A 10 -6.01 1.33 -4.62
CA TYR A 10 -4.88 0.83 -3.86
C TYR A 10 -3.88 0.15 -4.79
N PHE A 11 -2.60 0.43 -4.56
CA PHE A 11 -1.47 -0.08 -5.31
C PHE A 11 -0.51 -0.77 -4.35
N LYS A 12 -0.16 -2.03 -4.65
CA LYS A 12 0.82 -2.81 -3.91
C LYS A 12 1.91 -3.32 -4.87
N ASN A 13 3.16 -3.02 -4.60
CA ASN A 13 4.29 -3.51 -5.40
C ASN A 13 5.50 -3.79 -4.51
N CYS A 14 5.86 -5.08 -4.43
CA CYS A 14 6.99 -5.57 -3.67
C CYS A 14 8.07 -6.13 -4.61
N ASN A 15 9.28 -6.29 -4.07
CA ASN A 15 10.38 -7.05 -4.68
C ASN A 15 10.09 -8.56 -4.86
N CYS A 16 9.00 -9.05 -4.27
CA CYS A 16 8.59 -10.44 -4.36
C CYS A 16 8.12 -10.83 -5.77
N ILE A 17 7.97 -12.13 -5.99
CA ILE A 17 7.27 -12.66 -7.16
C ILE A 17 5.85 -12.09 -7.28
N ALA A 18 5.22 -12.29 -8.44
CA ALA A 18 3.97 -11.64 -8.82
C ALA A 18 2.78 -11.81 -7.84
N HIS A 19 2.80 -12.86 -7.02
CA HIS A 19 1.88 -12.99 -5.88
C HIS A 19 2.66 -12.76 -4.57
N CYS A 20 2.00 -12.22 -3.55
CA CYS A 20 2.59 -12.12 -2.22
C CYS A 20 2.75 -13.53 -1.63
N PRO A 21 3.98 -14.04 -1.40
CA PRO A 21 4.14 -15.41 -0.93
C PRO A 21 3.95 -15.52 0.59
N CYS A 22 4.04 -14.40 1.31
CA CYS A 22 3.73 -14.35 2.75
C CYS A 22 2.28 -14.76 3.05
N ASP A 23 1.34 -14.54 2.11
CA ASP A 23 -0.07 -14.88 2.27
C ASP A 23 -0.34 -16.38 2.04
N THR A 24 0.62 -17.13 1.47
CA THR A 24 0.43 -18.52 1.05
C THR A 24 1.46 -19.47 1.64
N VAL A 25 2.75 -19.26 1.32
CA VAL A 25 3.87 -20.09 1.80
C VAL A 25 4.48 -19.56 3.09
N GLY A 26 4.15 -18.32 3.47
CA GLY A 26 4.54 -17.71 4.74
C GLY A 26 5.91 -17.02 4.76
N VAL A 27 6.65 -17.05 3.66
CA VAL A 27 8.01 -16.46 3.56
C VAL A 27 8.17 -15.63 2.28
N PRO A 28 9.02 -14.58 2.26
CA PRO A 28 9.28 -13.81 1.05
C PRO A 28 10.01 -14.65 -0.01
N ALA A 29 9.78 -14.34 -1.28
CA ALA A 29 10.47 -14.97 -2.41
C ALA A 29 10.47 -14.02 -3.63
N PRO A 30 11.54 -13.95 -4.43
CA PRO A 30 12.72 -14.83 -4.40
C PRO A 30 13.79 -14.39 -3.40
N GLN A 31 13.70 -13.15 -2.91
CA GLN A 31 14.61 -12.63 -1.89
C GLN A 31 14.16 -13.11 -0.49
N PRO A 32 15.09 -13.22 0.47
CA PRO A 32 14.75 -13.61 1.83
C PRO A 32 14.08 -12.48 2.64
N PHE A 33 13.88 -11.31 2.05
CA PHE A 33 13.34 -10.10 2.67
C PHE A 33 12.26 -9.48 1.78
N CYS A 34 11.37 -8.67 2.37
CA CYS A 34 10.29 -7.99 1.67
C CYS A 34 10.53 -6.47 1.67
N GLU A 35 10.59 -5.88 0.48
CA GLU A 35 10.64 -4.43 0.29
C GLU A 35 9.61 -4.02 -0.75
N GLY A 36 9.02 -2.83 -0.60
CA GLY A 36 8.04 -2.37 -1.56
C GLY A 36 7.72 -0.89 -1.46
N LEU A 37 6.98 -0.43 -2.46
CA LEU A 37 6.35 0.88 -2.51
C LEU A 37 4.87 0.66 -2.77
N ASN A 38 4.06 0.94 -1.76
CA ASN A 38 2.62 0.86 -1.83
C ASN A 38 2.02 2.25 -1.72
N GLY A 39 0.77 2.39 -2.14
CA GLY A 39 0.06 3.64 -1.96
C GLY A 39 -1.42 3.56 -2.27
N MET A 40 -2.09 4.66 -2.03
CA MET A 40 -3.51 4.82 -2.30
C MET A 40 -3.79 6.22 -2.82
N HIS A 41 -4.56 6.28 -3.90
CA HIS A 41 -5.32 7.46 -4.28
C HIS A 41 -6.71 7.37 -3.61
N ILE A 42 -7.08 8.37 -2.82
CA ILE A 42 -8.36 8.40 -2.10
C ILE A 42 -9.43 9.03 -3.01
N ASP A 43 -10.29 8.21 -3.61
CA ASP A 43 -11.43 8.71 -4.39
C ASP A 43 -12.47 9.36 -3.45
N GLN A 44 -12.72 8.73 -2.29
CA GLN A 44 -13.65 9.18 -1.26
C GLN A 44 -13.14 8.76 0.12
N GLY A 45 -12.97 9.70 1.04
CA GLY A 45 -12.62 9.37 2.41
C GLY A 45 -12.74 10.50 3.41
N HIS A 46 -12.80 10.13 4.68
CA HIS A 46 -12.92 11.04 5.81
C HIS A 46 -12.27 10.48 7.07
N PHE A 47 -11.95 11.36 8.01
CA PHE A 47 -11.60 11.05 9.38
C PHE A 47 -12.28 12.04 10.31
N GLY A 48 -13.34 11.61 11.01
CA GLY A 48 -14.28 12.53 11.63
C GLY A 48 -14.86 13.50 10.59
N ASP A 49 -14.72 14.79 10.83
CA ASP A 49 -15.22 15.84 9.92
C ASP A 49 -14.20 16.23 8.81
N GLU A 50 -12.97 15.71 8.88
CA GLU A 50 -11.92 16.05 7.90
C GLU A 50 -12.10 15.23 6.62
N ARG A 51 -12.18 15.92 5.47
CA ARG A 51 -12.32 15.28 4.15
C ARG A 51 -10.95 14.98 3.55
N LEU A 52 -10.80 13.78 3.01
CA LEU A 52 -9.54 13.27 2.45
C LEU A 52 -9.62 12.98 0.94
N ASP A 53 -10.73 13.33 0.30
CA ASP A 53 -10.97 13.10 -1.13
C ASP A 53 -9.89 13.75 -2.01
N GLY A 54 -9.45 13.00 -3.03
CA GLY A 54 -8.47 13.44 -4.01
C GLY A 54 -7.04 13.57 -3.48
N LEU A 55 -6.78 13.11 -2.24
CA LEU A 55 -5.44 13.04 -1.68
C LEU A 55 -4.79 11.68 -1.97
N ASP A 56 -3.46 11.70 -1.97
CA ASP A 56 -2.61 10.54 -2.18
C ASP A 56 -1.73 10.33 -0.95
N PHE A 57 -1.55 9.07 -0.57
CA PHE A 57 -0.48 8.67 0.33
C PHE A 57 0.22 7.43 -0.21
N ALA A 58 1.49 7.29 0.16
CA ALA A 58 2.32 6.16 -0.17
C ALA A 58 3.16 5.78 1.03
N PHE A 59 3.73 4.59 1.00
CA PHE A 59 4.70 4.17 1.98
C PHE A 59 5.69 3.19 1.35
N THR A 60 6.96 3.37 1.68
CA THR A 60 7.94 2.30 1.49
C THR A 60 8.12 1.54 2.78
N TYR A 61 8.53 0.28 2.65
CA TYR A 61 8.83 -0.55 3.79
C TYR A 61 9.94 -1.54 3.48
N HIS A 62 10.59 -2.00 4.55
CA HIS A 62 11.56 -3.08 4.55
C HIS A 62 11.25 -4.01 5.72
N PHE A 63 11.07 -5.29 5.43
CA PHE A 63 11.04 -6.37 6.41
C PHE A 63 12.23 -7.30 6.14
N PRO A 64 13.09 -7.56 7.14
CA PRO A 64 14.31 -8.35 6.94
C PRO A 64 14.06 -9.84 6.69
N GLY A 65 12.83 -10.30 6.93
CA GLY A 65 12.41 -11.69 6.84
C GLY A 65 10.92 -11.80 6.50
N ALA A 66 10.26 -12.83 7.02
CA ALA A 66 8.84 -13.02 6.81
C ALA A 66 8.03 -11.90 7.49
N LEU A 67 6.94 -11.49 6.84
CA LEU A 67 6.15 -10.34 7.29
C LEU A 67 5.68 -10.50 8.73
N HIS A 68 5.25 -11.71 9.09
CA HIS A 68 4.73 -12.05 10.42
C HIS A 68 5.82 -12.12 11.52
N GLU A 69 7.10 -12.12 11.14
CA GLU A 69 8.23 -12.03 12.10
C GLU A 69 8.47 -10.57 12.55
N GLY A 70 7.84 -9.60 11.89
CA GLY A 70 7.92 -8.19 12.23
C GLY A 70 9.28 -7.58 11.90
N ASN A 71 9.76 -6.69 12.77
CA ASN A 71 10.98 -5.89 12.57
C ASN A 71 10.92 -4.99 11.32
N GLY A 72 9.71 -4.60 10.92
CA GLY A 72 9.47 -3.75 9.77
C GLY A 72 9.98 -2.33 10.02
N THR A 73 10.60 -1.76 8.99
CA THR A 73 10.84 -0.31 8.88
C THR A 73 9.91 0.25 7.83
N ALA A 74 9.25 1.38 8.09
CA ALA A 74 8.35 2.03 7.14
C ALA A 74 8.58 3.54 7.06
N GLN A 75 8.50 4.08 5.83
CA GLN A 75 8.53 5.52 5.54
C GLN A 75 7.18 5.94 4.96
N PRO A 76 6.35 6.68 5.72
CA PRO A 76 5.12 7.25 5.17
C PRO A 76 5.41 8.49 4.32
N PHE A 77 4.66 8.61 3.22
CA PHE A 77 4.64 9.75 2.31
C PHE A 77 3.19 10.21 2.14
N ILE A 78 2.94 11.51 2.25
CA ILE A 78 1.64 12.11 1.99
C ILE A 78 1.82 13.22 0.96
N THR A 79 0.85 13.38 0.04
CA THR A 79 0.93 14.46 -0.95
C THR A 79 1.11 15.82 -0.27
N ASP A 80 2.01 16.64 -0.82
CA ASP A 80 2.24 18.01 -0.39
C ASP A 80 1.01 18.92 -0.50
N ARG A 81 0.02 18.53 -1.31
CA ARG A 81 -1.30 19.17 -1.44
C ARG A 81 -2.17 19.05 -0.18
N ALA A 82 -1.88 18.10 0.71
CA ALA A 82 -2.66 17.91 1.93
C ALA A 82 -2.40 19.04 2.94
N SER A 83 -3.47 19.53 3.56
CA SER A 83 -3.39 20.48 4.68
C SER A 83 -2.78 19.81 5.93
N PRO A 84 -2.32 20.57 6.94
CA PRO A 84 -1.87 20.00 8.21
C PRO A 84 -2.90 19.07 8.86
N ALA A 85 -4.18 19.46 8.91
CA ALA A 85 -5.24 18.63 9.48
C ALA A 85 -5.45 17.32 8.69
N GLN A 86 -5.36 17.37 7.36
CA GLN A 86 -5.46 16.19 6.50
C GLN A 86 -4.26 15.25 6.68
N ARG A 87 -3.06 15.80 6.87
CA ARG A 87 -1.85 15.00 7.16
C ARG A 87 -2.01 14.26 8.47
N ASP A 88 -2.43 14.96 9.53
CA ASP A 88 -2.66 14.37 10.84
C ASP A 88 -3.75 13.29 10.78
N ALA A 89 -4.84 13.54 10.04
CA ALA A 89 -5.90 12.56 9.82
C ALA A 89 -5.41 11.29 9.10
N ILE A 90 -4.65 11.43 8.01
CA ILE A 90 -4.07 10.28 7.29
C ILE A 90 -3.11 9.52 8.21
N LEU A 91 -2.22 10.21 8.92
CA LEU A 91 -1.27 9.58 9.84
C LEU A 91 -1.98 8.88 11.01
N ALA A 92 -3.09 9.42 11.51
CA ALA A 92 -3.91 8.78 12.52
C ALA A 92 -4.49 7.44 12.02
N ILE A 93 -4.99 7.40 10.78
CA ILE A 93 -5.45 6.14 10.14
C ILE A 93 -4.28 5.16 9.98
N LEU A 94 -3.16 5.61 9.40
CA LEU A 94 -1.99 4.78 9.15
C LEU A 94 -1.34 4.23 10.42
N SER A 95 -1.58 4.86 11.58
CA SER A 95 -1.09 4.38 12.87
C SER A 95 -1.75 3.07 13.34
N GLY A 96 -2.85 2.65 12.72
CA GLY A 96 -3.64 1.47 13.12
C GLY A 96 -4.43 1.64 14.43
N LYS A 97 -4.25 2.74 15.17
CA LYS A 97 -4.94 2.98 16.47
C LYS A 97 -6.43 3.27 16.35
N HIS A 98 -6.91 3.46 15.13
CA HIS A 98 -8.30 3.86 14.83
C HIS A 98 -9.12 2.75 14.18
N GLY A 99 -8.62 1.51 14.14
CA GLY A 99 -9.30 0.41 13.46
C GLY A 99 -8.71 0.11 12.09
N GLY A 100 -9.30 -0.89 11.43
CA GLY A 100 -8.91 -1.32 10.08
C GLY A 100 -7.89 -2.45 10.15
N PRO A 101 -8.30 -3.72 9.92
CA PRO A 101 -7.44 -4.89 10.13
C PRO A 101 -6.08 -4.77 9.45
N MET A 102 -6.04 -4.26 8.22
CA MET A 102 -4.80 -4.01 7.49
C MET A 102 -3.85 -3.09 8.27
N PHE A 103 -4.32 -1.91 8.69
CA PHE A 103 -3.48 -0.93 9.38
C PHE A 103 -3.08 -1.38 10.78
N GLU A 104 -3.97 -2.08 11.49
CA GLU A 104 -3.67 -2.70 12.79
C GLU A 104 -2.56 -3.75 12.68
N ILE A 105 -2.67 -4.65 11.71
CA ILE A 105 -1.66 -5.68 11.43
C ILE A 105 -0.32 -5.01 11.12
N PHE A 106 -0.26 -4.11 10.14
CA PHE A 106 1.01 -3.48 9.77
C PHE A 106 1.61 -2.65 10.92
N ALA A 107 0.80 -1.92 11.69
CA ALA A 107 1.27 -1.18 12.85
C ALA A 107 1.90 -2.10 13.92
N SER A 108 1.39 -3.34 14.07
CA SER A 108 1.98 -4.33 14.98
C SER A 108 3.31 -4.92 14.48
N LEU A 109 3.56 -4.90 13.16
CA LEU A 109 4.72 -5.53 12.53
C LEU A 109 5.86 -4.53 12.30
N ILE A 110 5.56 -3.23 12.24
CA ILE A 110 6.54 -2.16 12.05
C ILE A 110 7.13 -1.76 13.40
N SER A 111 8.39 -2.10 13.62
CA SER A 111 9.16 -1.67 14.80
C SER A 111 9.76 -0.28 14.64
N THR A 112 9.90 0.20 13.41
CA THR A 112 10.57 1.47 13.10
C THR A 112 9.77 2.28 12.08
N GLY A 113 9.01 3.26 12.55
CA GLY A 113 8.39 4.27 11.71
C GLY A 113 9.33 5.46 11.52
N LEU A 114 9.62 5.83 10.29
CA LEU A 114 10.38 7.02 9.96
C LEU A 114 9.49 8.27 9.92
N GLU A 115 10.11 9.43 10.07
CA GLU A 115 9.40 10.72 10.05
C GLU A 115 8.67 10.94 8.73
N PRO A 116 7.35 11.20 8.73
CA PRO A 116 6.57 11.38 7.51
C PRO A 116 7.14 12.47 6.59
N GLN A 117 7.09 12.20 5.28
CA GLN A 117 7.50 13.14 4.26
C GLN A 117 6.29 13.67 3.49
N PHE A 118 6.27 14.97 3.24
CA PHE A 118 5.21 15.65 2.49
C PHE A 118 5.74 16.08 1.14
N VAL A 119 5.44 15.32 0.10
CA VAL A 119 6.08 15.43 -1.21
C VAL A 119 5.08 15.30 -2.35
N PRO A 120 5.40 15.77 -3.58
CA PRO A 120 4.56 15.49 -4.74
C PRO A 120 4.45 13.98 -4.97
N ILE A 121 3.20 13.51 -5.08
CA ILE A 121 2.87 12.13 -5.45
C ILE A 121 2.11 12.18 -6.77
N GLU A 122 2.53 11.35 -7.71
CA GLU A 122 1.88 11.22 -9.02
C GLU A 122 1.33 9.82 -9.19
N TRP A 123 0.14 9.76 -9.77
CA TRP A 123 -0.64 8.55 -9.86
C TRP A 123 -1.20 8.38 -11.27
N SER A 124 -1.10 7.16 -11.79
CA SER A 124 -1.82 6.71 -12.98
C SER A 124 -2.34 5.31 -12.70
N PHE A 125 -3.61 5.07 -13.01
CA PHE A 125 -4.26 3.80 -12.69
C PHE A 125 -5.35 3.48 -13.72
N ASP A 126 -5.07 2.48 -14.54
CA ASP A 126 -6.02 1.89 -15.48
C ASP A 126 -6.29 0.45 -15.05
N LYS A 127 -7.36 0.27 -14.28
CA LYS A 127 -7.78 -1.04 -13.79
C LYS A 127 -8.17 -1.99 -14.94
N ALA A 128 -8.75 -1.47 -16.02
CA ALA A 128 -9.22 -2.28 -17.13
C ALA A 128 -8.03 -2.89 -17.89
N ARG A 129 -6.97 -2.09 -18.09
CA ARG A 129 -5.69 -2.53 -18.67
C ARG A 129 -4.74 -3.15 -17.67
N ARG A 130 -5.04 -3.12 -16.36
CA ARG A 130 -4.16 -3.58 -15.26
C ARG A 130 -2.79 -2.88 -15.30
N HIS A 131 -2.81 -1.58 -15.61
CA HIS A 131 -1.62 -0.73 -15.59
C HIS A 131 -1.76 0.27 -14.45
N ALA A 132 -0.71 0.42 -13.66
CA ALA A 132 -0.64 1.48 -12.67
C ALA A 132 0.79 1.98 -12.50
N ARG A 133 0.92 3.24 -12.12
CA ARG A 133 2.19 3.90 -11.84
C ARG A 133 2.01 4.83 -10.65
N LEU A 134 2.89 4.66 -9.67
CA LEU A 134 3.00 5.50 -8.50
C LEU A 134 4.40 6.10 -8.48
N VAL A 135 4.50 7.43 -8.40
CA VAL A 135 5.75 8.14 -8.22
C VAL A 135 5.70 8.96 -6.95
N VAL A 136 6.69 8.76 -6.09
CA VAL A 136 6.94 9.62 -4.93
C VAL A 136 8.20 10.42 -5.28
N ARG A 137 8.02 11.71 -5.63
CA ARG A 137 9.12 12.49 -6.22
C ARG A 137 10.31 12.59 -5.27
N GLY A 138 11.49 12.22 -5.77
CA GLY A 138 12.73 12.20 -4.99
C GLY A 138 12.96 10.94 -4.16
N HIS A 139 12.01 10.01 -4.11
CA HIS A 139 12.08 8.82 -3.25
C HIS A 139 11.94 7.50 -4.01
N GLY A 140 11.10 7.43 -5.05
CA GLY A 140 10.96 6.21 -5.82
C GLY A 140 9.79 6.21 -6.80
N GLU A 141 9.75 5.15 -7.60
CA GLU A 141 8.72 4.88 -8.58
C GLU A 141 8.39 3.39 -8.57
N ALA A 142 7.11 3.07 -8.67
CA ALA A 142 6.62 1.71 -8.84
C ALA A 142 5.65 1.64 -10.02
N ILE A 143 5.78 0.56 -10.80
CA ILE A 143 4.99 0.32 -12.01
C ILE A 143 4.39 -1.07 -11.91
N ALA A 144 3.08 -1.18 -12.09
CA ALA A 144 2.37 -2.43 -12.24
C ALA A 144 1.90 -2.58 -13.69
N VAL A 145 2.17 -3.76 -14.26
CA VAL A 145 1.74 -4.18 -15.59
C VAL A 145 1.15 -5.58 -15.51
N PRO A 146 0.34 -6.01 -16.50
CA PRO A 146 -0.17 -7.37 -16.56
C PRO A 146 0.96 -8.41 -16.60
N LEU A 147 0.73 -9.55 -15.97
CA LEU A 147 1.55 -10.74 -16.22
C LEU A 147 1.36 -11.19 -17.67
N VAL A 148 2.37 -11.84 -18.24
CA VAL A 148 2.32 -12.36 -19.61
C VAL A 148 2.49 -13.87 -19.62
N VAL A 149 1.77 -14.56 -20.50
CA VAL A 149 1.96 -15.99 -20.77
C VAL A 149 3.30 -16.17 -21.48
N PRO A 150 4.31 -16.85 -20.91
CA PRO A 150 5.65 -16.91 -21.51
C PRO A 150 5.67 -17.49 -22.93
N ALA A 151 4.80 -18.46 -23.22
CA ALA A 151 4.75 -19.12 -24.53
C ALA A 151 4.13 -18.28 -25.65
N THR A 152 3.29 -17.29 -25.33
CA THR A 152 2.53 -16.51 -26.34
C THR A 152 2.73 -15.01 -26.23
N GLY A 153 3.27 -14.51 -25.11
CA GLY A 153 3.33 -13.09 -24.80
C GLY A 153 1.96 -12.46 -24.47
N ALA A 154 0.87 -13.23 -24.45
CA ALA A 154 -0.45 -12.71 -24.17
C ALA A 154 -0.57 -12.23 -22.72
N GLU A 155 -1.19 -11.08 -22.50
CA GLU A 155 -1.49 -10.59 -21.16
C GLU A 155 -2.44 -11.55 -20.41
N GLN A 156 -2.16 -11.75 -19.14
CA GLN A 156 -2.96 -12.54 -18.21
C GLN A 156 -3.78 -11.63 -17.30
N ARG A 157 -4.98 -12.11 -16.98
CA ARG A 157 -5.80 -11.58 -15.89
C ARG A 157 -5.86 -12.63 -14.79
N VAL A 158 -5.24 -12.33 -13.67
CA VAL A 158 -5.27 -13.16 -12.46
C VAL A 158 -6.16 -12.46 -11.44
N ILE A 159 -7.03 -13.24 -10.80
CA ILE A 159 -7.87 -12.80 -9.68
C ILE A 159 -7.50 -13.67 -8.50
N VAL A 160 -7.09 -13.03 -7.40
CA VAL A 160 -6.83 -13.69 -6.12
C VAL A 160 -8.00 -13.36 -5.22
N GLN A 161 -8.48 -14.37 -4.50
CA GLN A 161 -9.59 -14.22 -3.56
C GLN A 161 -9.25 -14.99 -2.29
N MET A 162 -9.32 -14.32 -1.14
CA MET A 162 -9.15 -14.92 0.18
C MET A 162 -10.37 -14.57 1.03
N PRO A 163 -11.44 -15.39 1.00
CA PRO A 163 -12.71 -15.05 1.66
C PRO A 163 -12.55 -14.73 3.16
N GLU A 164 -11.73 -15.51 3.84
CA GLU A 164 -11.41 -15.37 5.27
C GLU A 164 -10.08 -14.63 5.51
N GLY A 165 -9.46 -14.07 4.45
CA GLY A 165 -8.23 -13.30 4.56
C GLY A 165 -8.48 -11.92 5.17
N PHE A 166 -7.44 -11.10 5.31
CA PHE A 166 -7.60 -9.65 5.60
C PHE A 166 -7.45 -8.81 4.32
N GLU A 167 -7.00 -9.42 3.23
CA GLU A 167 -6.87 -8.86 1.89
C GLU A 167 -7.65 -9.73 0.89
N TYR A 168 -7.98 -9.17 -0.28
CA TYR A 168 -8.62 -9.89 -1.39
C TYR A 168 -10.01 -10.48 -1.06
N HIS A 169 -10.81 -9.73 -0.31
CA HIS A 169 -12.25 -9.98 -0.17
C HIS A 169 -12.99 -9.71 -1.49
N GLU A 170 -14.14 -10.36 -1.67
CA GLU A 170 -15.01 -10.25 -2.88
C GLU A 170 -15.56 -8.84 -3.11
#